data_AF-A0A6J6Z1L6-F1
#
_entry.id   AF-A0A6J6Z1L6-F1
#
_cell.length_a   1.000
_cell.length_b   1.000
_cell.length_c   1.000
_cell.angle_alpha   90.00
_cell.angle_beta   90.00
_cell.angle_gamma   90.00
#
_symmetry.space_group_name_H-M   'P 1'
#
loop_
_entity.id
_entity.type
_entity.pdbx_description
1 polymer ?
#
loop_
_entity_poly.entity_id
_entity_poly.type
_entity_poly.pdbx_seq_one_letter_code
_entity_poly.pdbx_strand_id
1 'polypeptide(L)'
;MCDLEGLRDARRYFEAVQNHAKASWTAGQSVLDCCSGIDLGPWVTWDEPWRLAANVHRIYRECEGAAWNTPFDASVVMADVEDLRRRLEG
;
A
#
# COMPACT_ATOMS: atom_id res chain seq x y z
N MET A 1 -8.67 -8.67 17.89
CA MET A 1 -7.35 -9.07 18.42
C MET A 1 -6.54 -7.79 18.58
N CYS A 2 -6.28 -7.36 19.81
CA CYS A 2 -5.50 -6.14 20.08
C CYS A 2 -4.56 -6.47 21.23
N ASP A 3 -3.60 -7.36 20.95
CA ASP A 3 -2.45 -7.54 21.82
C ASP A 3 -1.31 -6.64 21.33
N LEU A 4 -0.30 -6.47 22.18
CA LEU A 4 0.84 -5.60 21.88
C LEU A 4 1.67 -6.10 20.68
N GLU A 5 1.64 -7.40 20.41
CA GLU A 5 2.37 -8.00 19.28
C GLU A 5 1.71 -7.65 17.94
N GLY A 6 0.38 -7.76 17.85
CA GLY A 6 -0.35 -7.36 16.65
C GLY A 6 -0.15 -5.88 16.29
N LEU A 7 -0.08 -4.99 17.30
CA LEU A 7 0.23 -3.57 17.06
C LEU A 7 1.66 -3.35 16.56
N ARG A 8 2.63 -4.11 17.09
CA ARG A 8 4.03 -4.06 16.64
C ARG A 8 4.16 -4.54 15.20
N ASP A 9 3.43 -5.58 14.82
CA ASP A 9 3.44 -6.09 13.44
C ASP A 9 2.76 -5.14 12.47
N ALA A 10 1.63 -4.52 12.85
CA ALA A 10 1.01 -3.48 12.04
C ALA A 10 1.96 -2.29 11.82
N ARG A 11 2.69 -1.87 12.86
CA ARG A 11 3.71 -0.82 12.73
C ARG A 11 4.82 -1.23 11.76
N ARG A 12 5.37 -2.44 11.89
CA ARG A 12 6.41 -2.95 10.98
C ARG A 12 5.92 -2.99 9.53
N TYR A 13 4.67 -3.42 9.31
CA TYR A 13 4.03 -3.42 7.99
C TYR A 13 3.97 -2.00 7.41
N PHE A 14 3.44 -1.03 8.15
CA PHE A 14 3.31 0.34 7.64
C PHE A 14 4.68 1.01 7.41
N GLU A 15 5.68 0.74 8.25
CA GLU A 15 7.05 1.22 8.04
C GLU A 15 7.66 0.63 6.76
N ALA A 16 7.51 -0.68 6.52
CA ALA A 16 7.99 -1.34 5.31
C ALA A 16 7.32 -0.79 4.05
N VAL A 17 5.99 -0.71 4.04
CA VAL A 17 5.21 -0.17 2.91
C VAL A 17 5.57 1.29 2.64
N GLN A 18 5.70 2.12 3.68
CA GLN A 18 6.04 3.53 3.50
C GLN A 18 7.44 3.72 2.92
N ASN A 19 8.43 2.97 3.39
CA ASN A 19 9.81 3.06 2.90
C ASN A 19 9.89 2.63 1.43
N HIS A 20 9.31 1.49 1.08
CA HIS A 20 9.30 0.99 -0.30
C HIS A 20 8.54 1.94 -1.22
N ALA A 21 7.33 2.37 -0.85
CA ALA A 21 6.53 3.26 -1.69
C ALA A 21 7.20 4.61 -1.94
N LYS A 22 7.86 5.22 -0.95
CA LYS A 22 8.62 6.46 -1.16
C LYS A 22 9.78 6.27 -2.13
N ALA A 23 10.48 5.14 -2.07
CA ALA A 23 11.55 4.82 -3.02
C ALA A 23 11.00 4.64 -4.44
N SER A 24 9.91 3.89 -4.60
CA SER A 24 9.22 3.68 -5.88
C SER A 24 8.69 4.97 -6.47
N TRP A 25 8.12 5.86 -5.65
CA TRP A 25 7.70 7.20 -6.06
C TRP A 25 8.87 8.03 -6.59
N THR A 26 9.99 8.04 -5.86
CA THR A 26 11.21 8.74 -6.28
C THR A 26 11.75 8.19 -7.61
N ALA A 27 11.56 6.89 -7.86
CA ALA A 27 11.90 6.23 -9.11
C ALA A 27 10.87 6.42 -10.23
N GLY A 28 9.76 7.14 -9.98
CA GLY A 28 8.70 7.41 -10.97
C GLY A 28 7.86 6.18 -11.33
N GLN A 29 7.80 5.17 -10.45
CA GLN A 29 7.01 3.96 -10.68
C GLN A 29 5.52 4.23 -10.48
N SER A 30 4.67 3.45 -11.15
CA SER A 30 3.23 3.47 -10.88
C SER A 30 2.90 2.78 -9.55
N VAL A 31 1.67 2.98 -9.05
CA VAL A 31 1.18 2.30 -7.84
C VAL A 31 1.25 0.78 -8.00
N LEU A 32 0.81 0.24 -9.15
CA LEU A 32 0.79 -1.19 -9.40
C LEU A 32 2.20 -1.78 -9.57
N ASP A 33 3.14 -1.04 -10.17
CA ASP A 33 4.54 -1.45 -10.24
C ASP A 33 5.18 -1.49 -8.84
N CYS A 34 4.90 -0.46 -8.03
CA CYS A 34 5.32 -0.42 -6.63
C CYS A 34 4.78 -1.62 -5.84
N CYS A 35 3.49 -1.94 -6.00
CA CYS A 35 2.85 -3.07 -5.32
C CYS A 35 3.40 -4.43 -5.80
N SER A 36 3.76 -4.55 -7.07
CA SER A 36 4.32 -5.79 -7.62
C SER A 36 5.77 -6.01 -7.16
N GLY A 37 6.50 -4.94 -6.83
CA GLY A 37 7.89 -4.99 -6.42
C GLY A 37 8.15 -5.08 -4.92
N ILE A 38 7.14 -4.93 -4.07
CA ILE A 38 7.33 -5.02 -2.61
C ILE A 38 7.33 -6.48 -2.15
N ASP A 39 8.32 -6.86 -1.36
CA ASP A 39 8.31 -8.12 -0.61
C ASP A 39 7.52 -7.91 0.69
N LEU A 40 6.27 -8.39 0.72
CA LEU A 40 5.43 -8.34 1.91
C LEU A 40 5.82 -9.35 2.99
N GLY A 41 6.70 -10.30 2.68
CA GLY A 41 7.10 -11.37 3.58
C GLY A 41 5.89 -11.99 4.31
N PRO A 42 5.85 -11.97 5.65
CA PRO A 42 4.78 -12.60 6.42
C PRO A 42 3.40 -11.92 6.27
N TRP A 43 3.33 -10.66 5.81
CA TRP A 43 2.06 -9.93 5.69
C TRP A 43 1.24 -10.36 4.48
N VAL A 44 1.80 -11.15 3.57
CA VAL A 44 1.04 -11.69 2.42
C VAL A 44 -0.12 -12.59 2.85
N THR A 45 -0.03 -13.20 4.04
CA THR A 45 -1.08 -14.08 4.58
C THR A 45 -2.10 -13.33 5.43
N TRP A 46 -1.99 -12.01 5.56
CA TRP A 46 -3.00 -11.20 6.25
C TRP A 46 -4.25 -11.11 5.39
N ASP A 47 -5.39 -10.82 6.02
CA ASP A 47 -6.65 -10.63 5.29
C ASP A 47 -6.52 -9.47 4.30
N GLU A 48 -6.97 -9.72 3.07
CA GLU A 48 -7.01 -8.73 1.99
C GLU A 48 -5.66 -8.04 1.72
N PRO A 49 -4.58 -8.78 1.36
CA PRO A 49 -3.26 -8.21 1.13
C PRO A 49 -3.26 -7.18 -0.01
N TRP A 50 -4.25 -7.23 -0.90
CA TRP A 50 -4.50 -6.23 -1.95
C TRP A 50 -4.85 -4.83 -1.43
N ARG A 51 -5.19 -4.65 -0.14
CA ARG A 51 -5.29 -3.31 0.50
C ARG A 51 -3.98 -2.51 0.43
N LEU A 52 -2.87 -3.18 0.14
CA LEU A 52 -1.59 -2.54 -0.18
C LEU A 52 -1.74 -1.43 -1.22
N ALA A 53 -2.52 -1.63 -2.29
CA ALA A 53 -2.67 -0.61 -3.35
C ALA A 53 -3.27 0.70 -2.80
N ALA A 54 -4.26 0.62 -1.90
CA ALA A 54 -4.82 1.80 -1.26
C ALA A 54 -3.80 2.53 -0.35
N ASN A 55 -2.95 1.77 0.36
CA ASN A 55 -1.86 2.34 1.17
C ASN A 55 -0.82 3.06 0.29
N VAL A 56 -0.44 2.46 -0.85
CA VAL A 56 0.53 3.07 -1.78
C VAL A 56 -0.04 4.33 -2.43
N HIS A 57 -1.31 4.32 -2.88
CA HIS A 57 -2.02 5.52 -3.33
C HIS A 57 -1.97 6.65 -2.30
N ARG A 58 -2.22 6.32 -1.04
CA ARG A 58 -2.13 7.28 0.05
C ARG A 58 -0.73 7.88 0.19
N ILE A 59 0.30 7.05 0.16
CA ILE A 59 1.69 7.49 0.31
C ILE A 59 2.14 8.35 -0.88
N TYR A 60 1.75 7.99 -2.11
CA TYR A 60 2.10 8.77 -3.30
C TYR A 60 1.52 10.18 -3.24
N ARG A 61 0.25 10.31 -2.82
CA ARG A 61 -0.38 11.61 -2.60
C ARG A 61 0.31 12.43 -1.52
N GLU A 62 0.80 11.80 -0.45
CA GLU A 62 1.61 12.49 0.56
C GLU A 62 2.95 12.98 -0.03
N CYS A 63 3.58 12.18 -0.90
CA CYS A 63 4.78 12.60 -1.61
C CYS A 63 4.54 13.76 -2.60
N GLU A 64 3.34 13.87 -3.16
CA GLU A 64 2.87 15.03 -3.94
C GLU A 64 2.57 16.27 -3.08
N GLY A 65 2.61 16.14 -1.75
CA GLY A 65 2.31 17.23 -0.81
C GLY A 65 0.82 17.41 -0.52
N ALA A 66 -0.03 16.42 -0.85
CA ALA A 66 -1.45 16.47 -0.53
C ALA A 66 -1.68 16.45 0.99
N ALA A 67 -2.61 17.28 1.46
CA ALA A 67 -3.07 17.23 2.84
C ALA A 67 -3.93 15.97 3.07
N TRP A 68 -4.09 15.59 4.34
CA TRP A 68 -4.85 14.38 4.73
C TRP A 68 -6.27 14.35 4.11
N ASN A 69 -6.94 15.50 4.05
CA ASN A 69 -8.31 15.64 3.57
C ASN A 69 -8.42 16.15 2.13
N THR A 70 -7.31 16.25 1.39
CA THR A 70 -7.36 16.58 -0.03
C THR A 70 -8.26 15.56 -0.73
N PRO A 71 -9.26 15.98 -1.53
CA PRO A 71 -10.09 15.06 -2.28
C PRO A 71 -9.25 14.19 -3.23
N PHE A 72 -9.74 12.99 -3.52
CA PHE A 72 -9.12 12.09 -4.49
C PHE A 72 -10.20 11.30 -5.21
N ASP A 73 -9.88 10.81 -6.40
CA ASP A 73 -10.77 9.93 -7.14
C ASP A 73 -10.69 8.50 -6.56
N ALA A 74 -11.71 8.11 -5.80
CA ALA A 74 -11.78 6.78 -5.23
C ALA A 74 -11.91 5.69 -6.29
N SER A 75 -12.43 5.99 -7.49
CA SER A 75 -12.59 5.00 -8.55
C SER A 75 -11.23 4.50 -9.07
N VAL A 76 -10.25 5.40 -9.19
CA VAL A 76 -8.87 5.07 -9.57
C VAL A 76 -8.22 4.17 -8.51
N VAL A 77 -8.36 4.53 -7.24
CA VAL A 77 -7.80 3.73 -6.13
C VAL A 77 -8.41 2.33 -6.12
N MET A 78 -9.74 2.22 -6.23
CA MET A 78 -10.42 0.94 -6.18
C MET A 78 -10.16 0.08 -7.43
N ALA A 79 -9.91 0.68 -8.59
CA ALA A 79 -9.51 -0.05 -9.79
C ALA A 79 -8.15 -0.76 -9.59
N ASP A 80 -7.16 -0.07 -9.01
CA ASP A 80 -5.85 -0.67 -8.73
C ASP A 80 -5.92 -1.71 -7.60
N VAL A 81 -6.75 -1.49 -6.58
CA VAL A 81 -7.00 -2.48 -5.53
C VAL A 81 -7.58 -3.77 -6.12
N GLU A 82 -8.54 -3.66 -7.02
CA GLU A 82 -9.15 -4.80 -7.70
C GLU A 82 -8.18 -5.48 -8.68
N ASP A 83 -7.33 -4.73 -9.38
CA ASP A 83 -6.27 -5.32 -10.20
C ASP A 83 -5.27 -6.10 -9.33
N LEU A 84 -4.78 -5.50 -8.24
CA LEU A 84 -3.87 -6.19 -7.33
C LEU A 84 -4.50 -7.44 -6.70
N ARG A 85 -5.78 -7.40 -6.33
CA ARG A 85 -6.51 -8.58 -5.86
C ARG A 85 -6.46 -9.71 -6.89
N ARG A 86 -6.80 -9.43 -8.15
CA ARG A 86 -6.75 -10.44 -9.22
C ARG A 86 -5.36 -11.01 -9.43
N ARG A 87 -4.30 -10.20 -9.26
CA ARG A 87 -2.90 -10.67 -9.39
C ARG A 87 -2.44 -11.55 -8.23
N LEU A 88 -2.97 -11.35 -7.03
CA LEU A 88 -2.60 -12.12 -5.83
C LEU A 88 -3.42 -13.39 -5.66
N GLU A 89 -4.65 -13.42 -6.18
CA GLU A 89 -5.56 -14.58 -6.09
C GLU A 89 -5.56 -15.49 -7.32
N GLY A 90 -5.02 -15.03 -8.45
CA GLY A 90 -4.88 -15.80 -9.69
C GLY A 90 -3.58 -16.58 -9.75
#